data_AF-A0A1C3RJR4-F1
#
_entry.id   AF-A0A1C3RJR4-F1
#
_cell.length_a   1.000
_cell.length_b   1.000
_cell.length_c   1.000
_cell.angle_alpha   90.00
_cell.angle_beta   90.00
_cell.angle_gamma   90.00
#
_symmetry.space_group_name_H-M   'P 1'
#
loop_
_entity.id
_entity.type
_entity.pdbx_description
1 polymer ?
#
loop_
_entity_poly.entity_id
_entity_poly.type
_entity_poly.pdbx_seq_one_letter_code
_entity_poly.pdbx_strand_id
1 'polypeptide(L)'
;MSFLKLASVALLSVSILSKAQACDPIHEFEGLIFDAGAFVGENQMETYLDNALLSGVEKAVLFPHPNMTKGNEPASLEQVFPDLVLQGDQPWSNAAAVIWPEPMNAEYLAFFGDELDENRKRNYLLSGITRFDEKTILRLVKNHPNLWVGLNKQDIEAANKQCGAGLLSQLFEVAPGRLVFSSFGEEKVWKYYKWTIKSLRKLASYLPEDQADALMFRNGEELYNVAVNAP
;
A
#
# COMPACT_ATOMS: atom_id res chain seq x y z
N MET A 1 17.44 -70.19 -16.98
CA MET A 1 18.09 -69.47 -15.87
C MET A 1 19.11 -68.52 -16.47
N SER A 2 18.86 -67.21 -16.42
CA SER A 2 19.84 -66.19 -16.76
C SER A 2 19.70 -65.05 -15.77
N PHE A 3 20.75 -64.87 -14.96
CA PHE A 3 20.91 -63.79 -14.00
C PHE A 3 21.48 -62.58 -14.73
N LEU A 4 20.74 -61.47 -14.80
CA LEU A 4 21.33 -60.18 -15.12
C LEU A 4 20.80 -59.10 -14.16
N LYS A 5 21.63 -58.91 -13.14
CA LYS A 5 21.94 -57.70 -12.34
C LYS A 5 20.99 -56.50 -12.45
N LEU A 6 20.42 -56.16 -11.30
CA LEU A 6 19.90 -54.83 -10.98
C LEU A 6 20.98 -53.76 -11.20
N ALA A 7 20.68 -52.77 -12.03
CA ALA A 7 21.31 -51.46 -11.95
C ALA A 7 20.36 -50.54 -11.19
N SER A 8 20.70 -50.27 -9.93
CA SER A 8 20.08 -49.23 -9.12
C SER A 8 20.23 -47.89 -9.82
N VAL A 9 19.14 -47.38 -10.38
CA VAL A 9 19.03 -45.95 -10.69
C VAL A 9 18.73 -45.27 -9.36
N ALA A 10 19.79 -44.89 -8.65
CA ALA A 10 19.69 -43.88 -7.62
C ALA A 10 19.30 -42.57 -8.33
N LEU A 11 18.02 -42.23 -8.33
CA LEU A 11 17.60 -40.85 -8.54
C LEU A 11 18.19 -40.05 -7.38
N LEU A 12 19.33 -39.41 -7.62
CA LEU A 12 19.80 -38.30 -6.81
C LEU A 12 18.78 -37.18 -6.97
N SER A 13 17.82 -37.16 -6.06
CA SER A 13 17.00 -36.00 -5.75
C SER A 13 17.94 -34.87 -5.34
N VAL A 14 18.38 -34.07 -6.32
CA VAL A 14 18.98 -32.77 -6.03
C VAL A 14 17.84 -31.89 -5.57
N SER A 15 17.61 -31.90 -4.26
CA SER A 15 16.89 -30.85 -3.58
C SER A 15 17.69 -29.56 -3.80
N ILE A 16 17.38 -28.84 -4.88
CA ILE A 16 17.80 -27.45 -5.02
C ILE A 16 17.05 -26.75 -3.88
N LEU A 17 17.72 -26.64 -2.72
CA LEU A 17 17.44 -25.57 -1.78
C LEU A 17 17.75 -24.28 -2.55
N SER A 18 16.76 -23.79 -3.28
CA SER A 18 16.76 -22.47 -3.85
C SER A 18 16.85 -21.49 -2.68
N LYS A 19 18.08 -21.08 -2.35
CA LYS A 19 18.29 -19.81 -1.66
C LYS A 19 17.47 -18.79 -2.44
N ALA A 20 16.57 -18.10 -1.74
CA ALA A 20 15.82 -16.98 -2.30
C ALA A 20 16.80 -16.15 -3.14
N GLN A 21 16.55 -16.09 -4.45
CA GLN A 21 17.41 -15.36 -5.36
C GLN A 21 17.37 -13.91 -4.88
N ALA A 22 18.50 -13.42 -4.37
CA ALA A 22 18.61 -12.04 -3.95
C ALA A 22 18.45 -11.20 -5.23
N CYS A 23 17.46 -10.32 -5.25
CA CYS A 23 17.26 -9.43 -6.37
C CYS A 23 18.22 -8.26 -6.28
N ASP A 24 18.94 -8.04 -7.37
CA ASP A 24 19.83 -6.90 -7.51
C ASP A 24 18.98 -5.65 -7.74
N PRO A 25 19.22 -4.56 -6.97
CA PRO A 25 18.54 -3.29 -7.22
C PRO A 25 18.94 -2.74 -8.60
N ILE A 26 17.99 -2.11 -9.29
CA ILE A 26 18.23 -1.49 -10.59
C ILE A 26 18.59 0.00 -10.47
N HIS A 27 18.27 0.64 -9.35
CA HIS A 27 18.67 2.02 -9.02
C HIS A 27 18.66 2.26 -7.48
N GLU A 28 19.14 3.41 -7.01
CA GLU A 28 18.95 3.88 -5.63
C GLU A 28 17.85 4.95 -5.58
N PHE A 29 16.90 4.82 -4.65
CA PHE A 29 15.77 5.76 -4.55
C PHE A 29 15.96 6.78 -3.42
N GLU A 30 16.07 8.05 -3.82
CA GLU A 30 16.18 9.22 -2.92
C GLU A 30 14.96 10.15 -2.98
N GLY A 31 13.87 9.72 -3.63
CA GLY A 31 12.67 10.53 -3.78
C GLY A 31 11.85 10.73 -2.50
N LEU A 32 10.85 11.60 -2.63
CA LEU A 32 9.85 11.93 -1.61
C LEU A 32 8.87 10.77 -1.41
N ILE A 33 8.29 10.70 -0.22
CA ILE A 33 7.28 9.72 0.18
C ILE A 33 6.05 10.45 0.73
N PHE A 34 4.90 10.13 0.13
CA PHE A 34 3.57 10.52 0.56
C PHE A 34 2.84 9.28 1.12
N ASP A 35 2.54 9.27 2.41
CA ASP A 35 1.57 8.31 2.98
C ASP A 35 0.14 8.75 2.66
N ALA A 36 -0.49 8.06 1.71
CA ALA A 36 -1.84 8.33 1.25
C ALA A 36 -2.93 7.90 2.25
N GLY A 37 -2.60 7.42 3.46
CA GLY A 37 -3.61 7.27 4.50
C GLY A 37 -3.15 6.45 5.70
N ALA A 38 -3.34 7.01 6.90
CA ALA A 38 -3.17 6.32 8.17
C ALA A 38 -4.35 6.57 9.11
N PHE A 39 -4.78 5.53 9.86
CA PHE A 39 -5.69 5.73 10.98
C PHE A 39 -4.91 6.13 12.23
N VAL A 40 -5.36 7.19 12.89
CA VAL A 40 -4.75 7.70 14.11
C VAL A 40 -5.78 7.78 15.23
N GLY A 41 -5.36 7.37 16.42
CA GLY A 41 -6.12 7.60 17.65
C GLY A 41 -5.84 8.99 18.23
N GLU A 42 -6.73 9.45 19.10
CA GLU A 42 -6.70 10.77 19.76
C GLU A 42 -5.32 11.15 20.31
N ASN A 43 -4.68 10.26 21.07
CA ASN A 43 -3.38 10.52 21.71
C ASN A 43 -2.16 10.06 20.90
N GLN A 44 -2.36 9.72 19.62
CA GLN A 44 -1.33 9.14 18.77
C GLN A 44 -1.01 9.97 17.53
N MET A 45 -1.75 11.07 17.31
CA MET A 45 -1.60 11.93 16.15
C MET A 45 -0.23 12.61 16.06
N GLU A 46 0.16 13.39 17.07
CA GLU A 46 1.45 14.13 17.05
C GLU A 46 2.64 13.15 16.98
N THR A 47 2.57 12.07 17.77
CA THR A 47 3.53 10.97 17.69
C THR A 47 3.54 10.28 16.33
N TYR A 48 2.43 10.23 15.59
CA TYR A 48 2.43 9.74 14.20
C TYR A 48 3.29 10.64 13.35
N LEU A 49 2.95 11.93 13.33
CA LEU A 49 3.54 12.89 12.40
C LEU A 49 5.04 13.05 12.63
N ASP A 50 5.46 13.19 13.88
CA ASP A 50 6.89 13.27 14.23
C ASP A 50 7.66 12.05 13.72
N ASN A 51 7.13 10.85 13.91
CA ASN A 51 7.81 9.63 13.50
C ASN A 51 7.78 9.41 11.98
N ALA A 52 6.71 9.82 11.31
CA ALA A 52 6.61 9.79 9.86
C ALA A 52 7.68 10.69 9.25
N LEU A 53 7.76 11.94 9.71
CA LEU A 53 8.77 12.91 9.30
C LEU A 53 10.20 12.42 9.59
N LEU A 54 10.47 11.94 10.82
CA LEU A 54 11.78 11.38 11.20
C LEU A 54 12.17 10.13 10.40
N SER A 55 11.20 9.45 9.78
CA SER A 55 11.43 8.28 8.93
C SER A 55 11.55 8.63 7.44
N GLY A 56 11.41 9.91 7.07
CA GLY A 56 11.50 10.40 5.70
C GLY A 56 10.20 10.23 4.91
N VAL A 57 9.07 10.52 5.55
CA VAL A 57 7.77 10.79 4.90
C VAL A 57 7.53 12.28 4.94
N GLU A 58 7.27 12.87 3.78
CA GLU A 58 7.18 14.32 3.60
C GLU A 58 5.74 14.83 3.68
N LYS A 59 4.76 13.97 3.37
CA LYS A 59 3.34 14.29 3.52
C LYS A 59 2.53 13.07 3.92
N ALA A 60 1.50 13.27 4.73
CA ALA A 60 0.59 12.21 5.13
C ALA A 60 -0.87 12.68 5.11
N VAL A 61 -1.78 11.76 4.80
CA VAL A 61 -3.22 11.95 5.07
C VAL A 61 -3.60 11.17 6.32
N LEU A 62 -4.18 11.86 7.30
CA LEU A 62 -4.56 11.25 8.58
C LEU A 62 -6.08 11.15 8.69
N PHE A 63 -6.53 9.97 9.09
CA PHE A 63 -7.93 9.66 9.30
C PHE A 63 -8.18 9.36 10.78
N PRO A 64 -9.25 9.92 11.37
CA PRO A 64 -9.75 9.46 12.66
C PRO A 64 -10.01 7.95 12.65
N HIS A 65 -9.53 7.21 13.66
CA HIS A 65 -9.82 5.78 13.76
C HIS A 65 -11.35 5.53 13.83
N PRO A 66 -11.91 4.49 13.16
CA PRO A 66 -13.37 4.26 13.09
C PRO A 66 -14.10 4.13 14.42
N ASN A 67 -13.36 3.75 15.47
CA ASN A 67 -13.87 3.62 16.84
C ASN A 67 -13.80 4.92 17.67
N MET A 68 -13.38 6.05 17.09
CA MET A 68 -13.40 7.33 17.80
C MET A 68 -14.81 7.92 17.79
N THR A 69 -15.22 8.52 18.91
CA THR A 69 -16.50 9.24 19.01
C THR A 69 -16.31 10.67 18.49
N LYS A 70 -17.34 11.28 17.90
CA LYS A 70 -17.35 12.65 17.33
C LYS A 70 -16.90 13.79 18.28
N GLY A 71 -16.65 13.51 19.56
CA GLY A 71 -16.15 14.46 20.54
C GLY A 71 -14.71 14.19 21.01
N ASN A 72 -14.11 13.08 20.56
CA ASN A 72 -12.74 12.65 20.88
C ASN A 72 -11.87 12.65 19.61
N GLU A 73 -12.26 13.46 18.63
CA GLU A 73 -11.40 13.73 17.48
C GLU A 73 -10.23 14.61 17.99
N PRO A 74 -8.97 14.20 17.77
CA PRO A 74 -7.82 14.98 18.19
C PRO A 74 -7.88 16.40 17.64
N ALA A 75 -7.35 17.37 18.40
CA ALA A 75 -7.12 18.72 17.88
C ALA A 75 -6.32 18.58 16.58
N SER A 76 -6.89 19.09 15.51
CA SER A 76 -6.64 18.55 14.18
C SER A 76 -5.24 18.98 13.72
N LEU A 77 -4.29 18.06 13.57
CA LEU A 77 -2.89 18.36 13.22
C LEU A 77 -2.76 19.22 11.96
N GLU A 78 -3.71 19.16 11.03
CA GLU A 78 -3.84 20.04 9.88
C GLU A 78 -3.92 21.53 10.24
N GLN A 79 -4.36 21.90 11.45
CA GLN A 79 -4.33 23.29 11.93
C GLN A 79 -2.93 23.69 12.38
N VAL A 80 -2.12 22.73 12.82
CA VAL A 80 -0.76 22.94 13.34
C VAL A 80 0.30 22.76 12.24
N PHE A 81 0.06 21.83 11.31
CA PHE A 81 0.93 21.42 10.21
C PHE A 81 0.14 21.28 8.90
N PRO A 82 -0.52 22.36 8.42
CA PRO A 82 -1.37 22.33 7.23
C PRO A 82 -0.64 21.91 5.95
N ASP A 83 0.68 22.08 5.91
CA ASP A 83 1.51 21.73 4.74
C ASP A 83 1.90 20.24 4.72
N LEU A 84 1.88 19.57 5.88
CA LEU A 84 2.35 18.20 6.08
C LEU A 84 1.21 17.19 6.22
N VAL A 85 0.04 17.66 6.68
CA VAL A 85 -1.11 16.82 7.00
C VAL A 85 -2.35 17.28 6.22
N LEU A 86 -2.96 16.37 5.48
CA LEU A 86 -4.30 16.56 4.92
C LEU A 86 -5.37 15.97 5.84
N GLN A 87 -6.44 16.73 6.00
CA GLN A 87 -7.60 16.40 6.82
C GLN A 87 -8.51 15.37 6.13
N GLY A 88 -8.85 14.30 6.84
CA GLY A 88 -10.10 13.55 6.66
C GLY A 88 -11.10 13.96 7.74
N ASP A 89 -11.69 15.15 7.66
CA ASP A 89 -12.68 15.72 8.60
C ASP A 89 -14.04 15.01 8.57
N GLN A 90 -14.25 14.26 7.52
CA GLN A 90 -15.45 13.50 7.35
C GLN A 90 -15.28 12.12 7.99
N PRO A 91 -16.36 11.48 8.47
CA PRO A 91 -16.34 10.03 8.70
C PRO A 91 -15.64 9.36 7.52
N TRP A 92 -14.81 8.32 7.74
CA TRP A 92 -14.05 7.67 6.66
C TRP A 92 -14.91 7.33 5.42
N SER A 93 -16.21 7.09 5.63
CA SER A 93 -17.22 6.83 4.59
C SER A 93 -17.55 8.05 3.72
N ASN A 94 -17.12 9.25 4.11
CA ASN A 94 -17.36 10.57 3.52
C ASN A 94 -16.04 11.29 3.15
N ALA A 95 -14.87 10.70 3.44
CA ALA A 95 -13.58 11.21 3.01
C ALA A 95 -13.39 11.21 1.48
N ALA A 96 -12.46 12.03 0.98
CA ALA A 96 -11.99 12.03 -0.40
C ALA A 96 -10.46 11.77 -0.41
N ALA A 97 -9.97 10.59 -0.76
CA ALA A 97 -10.71 9.37 -1.14
C ALA A 97 -11.49 8.71 0.01
N VAL A 98 -12.54 7.96 -0.33
CA VAL A 98 -13.22 7.08 0.64
C VAL A 98 -12.26 5.97 1.01
N ILE A 99 -12.04 5.78 2.30
CA ILE A 99 -11.23 4.67 2.77
C ILE A 99 -12.17 3.59 3.26
N TRP A 100 -12.15 2.44 2.59
CA TRP A 100 -12.98 1.33 3.02
C TRP A 100 -12.37 0.65 4.23
N PRO A 101 -13.07 0.56 5.38
CA PRO A 101 -12.50 0.06 6.62
C PRO A 101 -12.25 -1.43 6.53
N GLU A 102 -11.16 -1.84 7.17
CA GLU A 102 -10.87 -3.23 7.47
C GLU A 102 -11.84 -3.77 8.54
N PRO A 103 -12.19 -5.07 8.52
CA PRO A 103 -11.79 -6.09 7.54
C PRO A 103 -12.83 -6.28 6.42
N MET A 104 -12.36 -6.32 5.17
CA MET A 104 -13.15 -6.71 4.01
C MET A 104 -12.91 -8.19 3.69
N ASN A 105 -14.00 -8.96 3.60
CA ASN A 105 -13.98 -10.37 3.18
C ASN A 105 -14.44 -10.48 1.71
N ALA A 106 -14.42 -11.69 1.14
CA ALA A 106 -14.78 -11.90 -0.26
C ALA A 106 -16.24 -11.52 -0.61
N GLU A 107 -17.17 -11.62 0.35
CA GLU A 107 -18.58 -11.22 0.16
C GLU A 107 -18.71 -9.70 0.06
N TYR A 108 -17.98 -8.95 0.89
CA TYR A 108 -17.94 -7.49 0.83
C TYR A 108 -17.32 -6.95 -0.45
N LEU A 109 -16.45 -7.72 -1.11
CA LEU A 109 -15.80 -7.30 -2.36
C LEU A 109 -16.80 -7.20 -3.54
N ALA A 110 -17.87 -8.00 -3.54
CA ALA A 110 -18.93 -7.89 -4.54
C ALA A 110 -19.74 -6.60 -4.37
N PHE A 111 -20.18 -6.32 -3.14
CA PHE A 111 -20.86 -5.07 -2.79
C PHE A 111 -20.00 -3.83 -3.06
N PHE A 112 -18.68 -3.95 -2.88
CA PHE A 112 -17.75 -2.89 -3.19
C PHE A 112 -17.73 -2.53 -4.68
N GLY A 113 -17.88 -3.51 -5.58
CA GLY A 113 -18.02 -3.25 -7.02
C GLY A 113 -19.27 -2.43 -7.35
N ASP A 114 -20.40 -2.77 -6.75
CA ASP A 114 -21.66 -2.04 -6.94
C ASP A 114 -21.55 -0.61 -6.41
N GLU A 115 -20.96 -0.42 -5.24
CA GLU A 115 -20.69 0.91 -4.66
C GLU A 115 -19.82 1.78 -5.59
N LEU A 116 -18.78 1.21 -6.19
CA LEU A 116 -17.91 1.90 -7.15
C LEU A 116 -18.69 2.33 -8.41
N ASP A 117 -19.60 1.50 -8.87
CA ASP A 117 -20.45 1.77 -10.03
C ASP A 117 -21.54 2.81 -9.78
N GLU A 118 -22.10 2.84 -8.57
CA GLU A 118 -23.07 3.86 -8.16
C GLU A 118 -22.40 5.22 -7.93
N ASN A 119 -21.14 5.24 -7.47
CA ASN A 119 -20.42 6.44 -7.05
C ASN A 119 -19.21 6.77 -7.93
N ARG A 120 -19.33 6.67 -9.26
CA ARG A 120 -18.21 6.82 -10.23
C ARG A 120 -17.42 8.12 -10.16
N LYS A 121 -18.00 9.19 -9.60
CA LYS A 121 -17.33 10.49 -9.45
C LYS A 121 -16.44 10.58 -8.20
N ARG A 122 -16.51 9.58 -7.33
CA ARG A 122 -15.86 9.58 -6.03
C ARG A 122 -14.72 8.57 -6.02
N ASN A 123 -13.54 9.00 -5.59
CA ASN A 123 -12.36 8.15 -5.46
C ASN A 123 -12.47 7.26 -4.22
N TYR A 124 -12.10 5.99 -4.36
CA TYR A 124 -12.01 5.01 -3.28
C TYR A 124 -10.60 4.48 -3.18
N LEU A 125 -10.07 4.34 -1.97
CA LEU A 125 -8.76 3.75 -1.71
C LEU A 125 -8.93 2.38 -1.03
N LEU A 126 -8.46 1.32 -1.70
CA LEU A 126 -8.46 -0.05 -1.20
C LEU A 126 -7.03 -0.48 -0.85
N SER A 127 -6.81 -0.88 0.40
CA SER A 127 -5.53 -1.39 0.87
C SER A 127 -5.59 -2.87 1.29
N GLY A 128 -4.42 -3.48 1.49
CA GLY A 128 -4.32 -4.88 1.90
C GLY A 128 -4.78 -5.82 0.80
N ILE A 129 -4.35 -5.57 -0.43
CA ILE A 129 -4.84 -6.28 -1.63
C ILE A 129 -4.38 -7.74 -1.68
N THR A 130 -3.26 -8.07 -1.02
CA THR A 130 -2.68 -9.42 -0.99
C THR A 130 -3.58 -10.48 -0.33
N ARG A 131 -4.61 -10.08 0.42
CA ARG A 131 -5.59 -11.02 0.99
C ARG A 131 -6.64 -11.51 -0.01
N PHE A 132 -6.76 -10.86 -1.16
CA PHE A 132 -7.76 -11.18 -2.17
C PHE A 132 -7.14 -11.98 -3.33
N ASP A 133 -8.02 -12.59 -4.13
CA ASP A 133 -7.61 -13.20 -5.38
C ASP A 133 -7.12 -12.13 -6.38
N GLU A 134 -5.94 -12.36 -6.94
CA GLU A 134 -5.22 -11.45 -7.84
C GLU A 134 -6.07 -11.07 -9.07
N LYS A 135 -6.72 -12.06 -9.70
CA LYS A 135 -7.56 -11.82 -10.89
C LYS A 135 -8.75 -10.93 -10.56
N THR A 136 -9.29 -11.09 -9.35
CA THR A 136 -10.42 -10.29 -8.88
C THR A 136 -10.02 -8.83 -8.68
N ILE A 137 -8.86 -8.57 -8.06
CA ILE A 137 -8.34 -7.21 -7.89
C ILE A 137 -8.01 -6.55 -9.23
N LEU A 138 -7.30 -7.25 -10.12
CA LEU A 138 -6.98 -6.71 -11.44
C LEU A 138 -8.24 -6.38 -12.25
N ARG A 139 -9.27 -7.24 -12.18
CA ARG A 139 -10.56 -6.98 -12.83
C ARG A 139 -11.26 -5.76 -12.25
N LEU A 140 -11.31 -5.62 -10.92
CA LEU A 140 -11.93 -4.47 -10.26
C LEU A 140 -11.21 -3.17 -10.65
N VAL A 141 -9.88 -3.12 -10.50
CA VAL A 141 -9.08 -1.94 -10.82
C VAL A 141 -9.24 -1.56 -12.30
N LYS A 142 -9.26 -2.54 -13.21
CA LYS A 142 -9.45 -2.31 -14.64
C LYS A 142 -10.84 -1.74 -14.98
N ASN A 143 -11.89 -2.22 -14.30
CA ASN A 143 -13.26 -1.86 -14.63
C ASN A 143 -13.75 -0.59 -13.93
N HIS A 144 -13.17 -0.24 -12.78
CA HIS A 144 -13.59 0.90 -11.96
C HIS A 144 -12.46 1.96 -11.91
N PRO A 145 -12.52 3.01 -12.76
CA PRO A 145 -11.47 4.03 -12.83
C PRO A 145 -11.34 4.88 -11.55
N ASN A 146 -12.38 4.89 -10.72
CA ASN A 146 -12.42 5.57 -9.43
C ASN A 146 -11.86 4.72 -8.27
N LEU A 147 -11.41 3.50 -8.53
CA LEU A 147 -10.73 2.66 -7.54
C LEU A 147 -9.21 2.90 -7.57
N TRP A 148 -8.65 3.24 -6.41
CA TRP A 148 -7.23 3.37 -6.13
C TRP A 148 -6.76 2.24 -5.23
N VAL A 149 -5.49 1.88 -5.35
CA VAL A 149 -4.89 0.80 -4.57
C VAL A 149 -3.80 1.35 -3.66
N GLY A 150 -3.98 1.15 -2.35
CA GLY A 150 -3.00 1.45 -1.32
C GLY A 150 -2.16 0.24 -0.98
N LEU A 151 -0.85 0.34 -1.13
CA LEU A 151 0.07 -0.70 -0.68
C LEU A 151 0.37 -0.51 0.79
N ASN A 152 -0.11 -1.44 1.61
CA ASN A 152 0.25 -1.48 3.02
C ASN A 152 1.50 -2.34 3.26
N LYS A 153 1.88 -2.51 4.52
CA LYS A 153 3.03 -3.33 4.92
C LYS A 153 3.04 -4.73 4.30
N GLN A 154 1.90 -5.44 4.31
CA GLN A 154 1.83 -6.82 3.80
C GLN A 154 2.01 -6.85 2.28
N ASP A 155 1.43 -5.87 1.58
CA ASP A 155 1.56 -5.74 0.14
C ASP A 155 3.01 -5.41 -0.26
N ILE A 156 3.68 -4.52 0.49
CA ILE A 156 5.10 -4.17 0.31
C ILE A 156 6.00 -5.38 0.60
N GLU A 157 5.70 -6.18 1.63
CA GLU A 157 6.43 -7.42 1.93
C GLU A 157 6.34 -8.42 0.77
N ALA A 158 5.14 -8.62 0.23
CA ALA A 158 4.91 -9.51 -0.90
C ALA A 158 5.64 -9.02 -2.16
N ALA A 159 5.52 -7.72 -2.47
CA ALA A 159 6.19 -7.11 -3.61
C ALA A 159 7.72 -7.17 -3.50
N ASN A 160 8.29 -6.97 -2.30
CA ASN A 160 9.72 -7.11 -2.06
C ASN A 160 10.23 -8.55 -2.25
N LYS A 161 9.45 -9.57 -1.87
CA LYS A 161 9.81 -10.98 -2.09
C LYS A 161 9.86 -11.33 -3.58
N GLN A 162 9.09 -10.63 -4.39
CA GLN A 162 9.00 -10.81 -5.85
C GLN A 162 9.74 -9.71 -6.62
N CYS A 163 10.42 -8.81 -5.92
CA CYS A 163 11.26 -7.77 -6.48
C CYS A 163 10.51 -6.88 -7.47
N GLY A 164 9.32 -6.44 -7.04
CA GLY A 164 8.41 -5.62 -7.85
C GLY A 164 7.56 -6.39 -8.86
N ALA A 165 7.87 -7.67 -9.12
CA ALA A 165 7.07 -8.50 -10.03
C ALA A 165 5.74 -8.98 -9.40
N GLY A 166 4.92 -9.65 -10.20
CA GLY A 166 3.66 -10.28 -9.79
C GLY A 166 2.47 -9.34 -9.84
N LEU A 167 1.69 -9.29 -8.76
CA LEU A 167 0.49 -8.46 -8.69
C LEU A 167 0.84 -6.96 -8.85
N LEU A 168 1.94 -6.49 -8.26
CA LEU A 168 2.34 -5.09 -8.36
C LEU A 168 2.66 -4.68 -9.82
N SER A 169 3.46 -5.48 -10.53
CA SER A 169 3.79 -5.19 -11.94
C SER A 169 2.55 -5.20 -12.83
N GLN A 170 1.62 -6.15 -12.61
CA GLN A 170 0.37 -6.20 -13.36
C GLN A 170 -0.56 -5.01 -13.04
N LEU A 171 -0.54 -4.53 -11.80
CA LEU A 171 -1.26 -3.31 -11.42
C LEU A 171 -0.70 -2.07 -12.11
N PHE A 172 0.63 -1.95 -12.24
CA PHE A 172 1.24 -0.88 -13.03
C PHE A 172 0.85 -0.94 -14.51
N GLU A 173 0.64 -2.13 -15.09
CA GLU A 173 0.19 -2.26 -16.48
C GLU A 173 -1.25 -1.78 -16.69
N VAL A 174 -2.15 -2.03 -15.72
CA VAL A 174 -3.59 -1.71 -15.88
C VAL A 174 -3.98 -0.34 -15.29
N ALA A 175 -3.21 0.17 -14.33
CA ALA A 175 -3.56 1.36 -13.56
C ALA A 175 -2.32 2.07 -12.96
N PRO A 176 -1.34 2.48 -13.79
CA PRO A 176 -0.07 3.03 -13.29
C PRO A 176 -0.24 4.30 -12.45
N GLY A 177 -1.26 5.11 -12.75
CA GLY A 177 -1.56 6.36 -12.02
C GLY A 177 -2.43 6.18 -10.77
N ARG A 178 -2.75 4.94 -10.36
CA ARG A 178 -3.71 4.69 -9.25
C ARG A 178 -3.15 3.81 -8.13
N LEU A 179 -1.84 3.74 -8.01
CA LEU A 179 -1.14 3.00 -6.96
C LEU A 179 -0.47 4.00 -6.01
N VAL A 180 -0.71 3.86 -4.71
CA VAL A 180 -0.13 4.73 -3.67
C VAL A 180 0.42 3.91 -2.51
N PHE A 181 1.37 4.46 -1.77
CA PHE A 181 1.71 3.95 -0.43
C PHE A 181 0.62 4.37 0.57
N SER A 182 0.15 3.44 1.42
CA SER A 182 -0.76 3.76 2.52
C SER A 182 -0.46 2.90 3.73
N SER A 183 -0.20 3.50 4.90
CA SER A 183 0.06 2.73 6.13
C SER A 183 -1.19 2.20 6.82
N PHE A 184 -2.36 2.33 6.18
CA PHE A 184 -3.65 1.90 6.70
C PHE A 184 -3.72 0.39 7.03
N GLY A 185 -4.51 0.05 8.05
CA GLY A 185 -4.86 -1.34 8.43
C GLY A 185 -3.97 -1.99 9.50
N GLU A 186 -2.99 -1.27 10.06
CA GLU A 186 -2.09 -1.79 11.09
C GLU A 186 -2.51 -1.31 12.50
N GLU A 187 -3.10 -2.20 13.32
CA GLU A 187 -3.48 -1.90 14.71
C GLU A 187 -2.29 -1.63 15.65
N LYS A 188 -1.05 -1.95 15.23
CA LYS A 188 0.14 -1.92 16.10
C LYS A 188 1.19 -0.91 15.63
N VAL A 189 1.04 0.32 16.13
CA VAL A 189 2.06 1.19 16.75
C VAL A 189 3.51 1.10 16.19
N TRP A 190 3.91 2.17 15.49
CA TRP A 190 5.26 2.77 15.25
C TRP A 190 6.48 1.91 14.89
N LYS A 191 6.72 0.80 15.58
CA LYS A 191 7.89 -0.06 15.34
C LYS A 191 7.94 -0.56 13.90
N TYR A 192 6.77 -0.70 13.28
CA TYR A 192 6.64 -1.15 11.91
C TYR A 192 6.76 -0.02 10.89
N TYR A 193 6.51 1.24 11.24
CA TYR A 193 6.54 2.35 10.27
C TYR A 193 7.94 2.59 9.70
N LYS A 194 8.97 2.66 10.57
CA LYS A 194 10.38 2.73 10.13
C LYS A 194 10.77 1.54 9.25
N TRP A 195 10.27 0.36 9.58
CA TRP A 195 10.50 -0.84 8.78
C TRP A 195 9.78 -0.74 7.43
N THR A 196 8.55 -0.23 7.40
CA THR A 196 7.74 -0.02 6.20
C THR A 196 8.42 0.95 5.25
N ILE A 197 8.88 2.11 5.73
CA ILE A 197 9.60 3.07 4.89
C ILE A 197 10.90 2.49 4.34
N LYS A 198 11.66 1.76 5.16
CA LYS A 198 12.86 1.05 4.67
C LYS A 198 12.51 0.02 3.59
N SER A 199 11.45 -0.75 3.79
CA SER A 199 10.97 -1.74 2.82
C SER A 199 10.39 -1.10 1.56
N LEU A 200 9.81 0.08 1.70
CA LEU A 200 9.26 0.87 0.59
C LEU A 200 10.40 1.43 -0.27
N ARG A 201 11.43 2.04 0.33
CA ARG A 201 12.65 2.46 -0.38
C ARG A 201 13.39 1.28 -1.03
N LYS A 202 13.39 0.11 -0.38
CA LYS A 202 13.89 -1.13 -0.98
C LYS A 202 13.02 -1.59 -2.17
N LEU A 203 11.70 -1.47 -2.07
CA LEU A 203 10.82 -1.81 -3.19
C LEU A 203 11.05 -0.86 -4.38
N ALA A 204 11.19 0.44 -4.11
CA ALA A 204 11.48 1.44 -5.13
C ALA A 204 12.71 1.05 -5.97
N SER A 205 13.79 0.57 -5.34
CA SER A 205 15.01 0.17 -6.08
C SER A 205 14.82 -1.02 -7.02
N TYR A 206 13.67 -1.70 -7.01
CA TYR A 206 13.32 -2.75 -7.97
C TYR A 206 12.39 -2.27 -9.10
N LEU A 207 11.86 -1.05 -9.01
CA LEU A 207 10.94 -0.49 -9.99
C LEU A 207 11.68 0.44 -10.97
N PRO A 208 11.15 0.69 -12.17
CA PRO A 208 11.54 1.86 -12.96
C PRO A 208 11.36 3.15 -12.15
N GLU A 209 12.24 4.15 -12.37
CA GLU A 209 12.22 5.42 -11.61
C GLU A 209 10.86 6.12 -11.68
N ASP A 210 10.20 6.10 -12.83
CA ASP A 210 8.89 6.72 -13.04
C ASP A 210 7.77 6.01 -12.26
N GLN A 211 7.87 4.69 -12.09
CA GLN A 211 6.93 3.88 -11.30
C GLN A 211 7.18 4.03 -9.80
N ALA A 212 8.46 4.10 -9.40
CA ALA A 212 8.83 4.40 -8.02
C ALA A 212 8.30 5.77 -7.60
N ASP A 213 8.60 6.82 -8.38
CA ASP A 213 8.08 8.18 -8.14
C ASP A 213 6.55 8.22 -8.12
N ALA A 214 5.88 7.54 -9.05
CA ALA A 214 4.42 7.44 -9.08
C ALA A 214 3.86 6.87 -7.78
N LEU A 215 4.35 5.69 -7.37
CA LEU A 215 3.88 4.97 -6.20
C LEU A 215 4.19 5.71 -4.89
N MET A 216 5.38 6.30 -4.80
CA MET A 216 5.82 6.95 -3.57
C MET A 216 5.20 8.31 -3.36
N PHE A 217 4.84 9.03 -4.43
CA PHE A 217 4.56 10.45 -4.30
C PHE A 217 3.47 10.96 -5.25
N ARG A 218 3.75 10.97 -6.56
CA ARG A 218 2.94 11.69 -7.56
C ARG A 218 1.48 11.25 -7.58
N ASN A 219 1.22 9.95 -7.43
CA ASN A 219 -0.15 9.43 -7.41
C ASN A 219 -0.92 9.88 -6.14
N GLY A 220 -0.23 10.09 -5.02
CA GLY A 220 -0.85 10.63 -3.80
C GLY A 220 -1.31 12.07 -3.98
N GLU A 221 -0.50 12.90 -4.64
CA GLU A 221 -0.89 14.27 -5.02
C GLU A 221 -2.13 14.30 -5.89
N GLU A 222 -2.17 13.44 -6.91
CA GLU A 222 -3.32 13.32 -7.81
C GLU A 222 -4.57 12.86 -7.08
N LEU A 223 -4.46 11.81 -6.24
CA LEU A 223 -5.57 11.24 -5.48
C LEU A 223 -6.28 12.29 -4.63
N TYR A 224 -5.49 13.15 -3.97
CA TYR A 224 -5.99 14.17 -3.04
C TYR A 224 -6.12 15.56 -3.66
N ASN A 225 -5.77 15.72 -4.94
CA ASN A 225 -5.74 17.00 -5.65
C ASN A 225 -4.98 18.08 -4.86
N VAL A 226 -3.75 17.75 -4.45
CA VAL A 226 -2.87 18.65 -3.71
C VAL A 226 -1.55 18.86 -4.44
N ALA A 227 -0.98 20.04 -4.28
CA ALA A 227 0.44 20.26 -4.57
C ALA A 227 1.22 20.06 -3.27
N VAL A 228 2.14 19.10 -3.26
CA VAL A 228 3.19 19.00 -2.25
C VAL A 228 4.33 19.88 -2.74
N ASN A 229 4.39 21.09 -2.19
CA ASN A 229 5.64 21.83 -2.24
C ASN A 229 6.54 21.18 -1.19
N ALA A 230 7.53 20.40 -1.61
CA ALA A 230 8.60 20.01 -0.71
C ALA A 230 9.18 21.30 -0.08
N PRO A 231 9.42 21.33 1.25
CA PRO A 231 10.02 22.50 1.90
C PRO A 231 11.41 22.82 1.35
#